data_AF-A0A5D2QR42-F1
#
_entry.id   AF-A0A5D2QR42-F1
#
_cell.length_a   1.000
_cell.length_b   1.000
_cell.length_c   1.000
_cell.angle_alpha   90.00
_cell.angle_beta   90.00
_cell.angle_gamma   90.00
#
_symmetry.space_group_name_H-M   'P 1'
#
loop_
_entity.id
_entity.type
_entity.pdbx_description
1 polymer ?
#
loop_
_entity_poly.entity_id
_entity_poly.type
_entity_poly.pdbx_seq_one_letter_code
_entity_poly.pdbx_strand_id
1 'polypeptide(L)'
;MAINCPFDYCILFLRKTIEKQEIQMARRYCYNDVLPLTAMVAIECTNVGLNVLFKKATSKGMSYFIFITYTYAIGALLLLSLSFPFPSRQVLPSLNFHLGFRIFLFGLIGFFAQVCAYKRIDYSNPTLASTISNLSPAFTFILAVLFRLERLALRSSISQAKIMGTIASISGALVVVLYKGPQVFSSPSPSSTLLQPSYSNWTHVMEIYPAELLVALFYNICGAIISAPVSLIAESELSSWMLRPSVAVIAVLCSGVIQGFSSFVIAWGLHLKGPVYIAIFKPVSIAIAAFMSAIFLGDSLYLGSIIAVIIISIGFYAVIWGKAKEAERTTSSSKVPLLKVEDARISKRNARILKRK
;
A
#
# COMPACT_ATOMS: atom_id res chain seq x y z
N MET A 1 28.96 20.95 -57.65
CA MET A 1 27.74 21.65 -57.21
C MET A 1 26.75 20.57 -56.79
N ALA A 2 26.76 20.16 -55.52
CA ALA A 2 25.90 19.07 -55.03
C ALA A 2 24.47 19.61 -54.90
N ILE A 3 23.58 19.11 -55.75
CA ILE A 3 22.15 19.40 -55.69
C ILE A 3 21.62 18.67 -54.45
N ASN A 4 21.51 19.40 -53.34
CA ASN A 4 20.82 18.94 -52.14
C ASN A 4 19.37 18.63 -52.51
N CYS A 5 19.06 17.34 -52.65
CA CYS A 5 17.75 16.89 -53.09
C CYS A 5 16.73 17.13 -51.97
N PRO A 6 15.59 17.83 -52.22
CA PRO A 6 14.57 18.08 -51.20
C PRO A 6 13.99 16.78 -50.60
N PHE A 7 14.16 15.65 -51.29
CA PHE A 7 13.77 14.32 -50.84
C PHE A 7 14.60 13.81 -49.66
N ASP A 8 15.92 14.03 -49.64
CA ASP A 8 16.79 13.60 -48.54
C ASP A 8 16.52 14.40 -47.25
N TYR A 9 16.22 15.70 -47.38
CA TYR A 9 15.77 16.52 -46.26
C TYR A 9 14.43 16.05 -45.69
N CYS A 10 13.50 15.62 -46.56
CA CYS A 10 12.21 15.10 -46.14
C CYS A 10 12.35 13.75 -45.40
N ILE A 11 13.20 12.84 -45.88
CA ILE A 11 13.51 11.57 -45.22
C ILE A 11 14.19 11.80 -43.87
N LEU A 12 15.16 12.71 -43.80
CA LEU A 12 15.88 13.01 -42.55
C LEU A 12 14.95 13.67 -41.52
N PHE A 13 14.03 14.54 -41.96
CA PHE A 13 13.00 15.14 -41.12
C PHE A 13 11.96 14.11 -40.63
N LEU A 14 11.50 13.22 -41.49
CA LEU A 14 10.61 12.10 -41.14
C LEU A 14 11.27 11.17 -40.13
N ARG A 15 12.53 10.76 -40.37
CA ARG A 15 13.30 9.92 -39.44
C ARG A 15 13.44 10.59 -38.06
N LYS A 16 13.79 11.88 -38.03
CA LYS A 16 13.92 12.65 -36.79
C LYS A 16 12.58 12.85 -36.06
N THR A 17 11.48 12.91 -36.80
CA THR A 17 10.12 13.02 -36.24
C THR A 17 9.67 11.68 -35.66
N ILE A 18 9.91 10.57 -36.36
CA ILE A 18 9.62 9.20 -35.90
C ILE A 18 10.44 8.87 -34.65
N GLU A 19 11.76 9.13 -34.67
CA GLU A 19 12.64 8.92 -33.50
C GLU A 19 12.18 9.75 -32.29
N LYS A 20 11.77 11.00 -32.51
CA LYS A 20 11.22 11.86 -31.44
C LYS A 20 9.88 11.32 -30.90
N GLN A 21 9.03 10.74 -31.74
CA GLN A 21 7.79 10.09 -31.30
C GLN A 21 8.04 8.78 -30.56
N GLU A 22 8.99 7.96 -31.01
CA GLU A 22 9.40 6.73 -30.31
C GLU A 22 9.99 7.05 -28.94
N ILE A 23 10.86 8.05 -28.83
CA ILE A 23 11.42 8.51 -27.54
C ILE A 23 10.32 9.03 -26.62
N GLN A 24 9.33 9.77 -27.14
CA GLN A 24 8.19 10.23 -26.33
C GLN A 24 7.29 9.07 -25.87
N MET A 25 7.03 8.09 -26.73
CA MET A 25 6.27 6.88 -26.38
C MET A 25 7.03 6.03 -25.36
N ALA A 26 8.33 5.81 -25.55
CA ALA A 26 9.18 5.09 -24.61
C ALA A 26 9.26 5.81 -23.26
N ARG A 27 9.37 7.14 -23.24
CA ARG A 27 9.36 7.94 -22.01
C ARG A 27 8.02 7.86 -21.28
N ARG A 28 6.89 7.91 -22.00
CA ARG A 28 5.55 7.70 -21.43
C ARG A 28 5.39 6.30 -20.88
N TYR A 29 5.85 5.28 -21.59
CA TYR A 29 5.81 3.89 -21.13
C TYR A 29 6.66 3.69 -19.87
N CYS A 30 7.89 4.21 -19.87
CA CYS A 30 8.76 4.16 -18.70
C CYS A 30 8.13 4.86 -17.49
N TYR A 31 7.57 6.06 -17.67
CA TYR A 31 6.95 6.82 -16.58
C TYR A 31 5.62 6.23 -16.08
N ASN A 32 4.79 5.69 -16.98
CA ASN A 32 3.47 5.18 -16.62
C ASN A 32 3.48 3.72 -16.19
N ASP A 33 4.45 2.90 -16.62
CA ASP A 33 4.46 1.46 -16.37
C ASP A 33 5.68 0.99 -15.60
N VAL A 34 6.89 1.28 -16.07
CA VAL A 34 8.13 0.77 -15.45
C VAL A 34 8.43 1.46 -14.11
N LEU A 35 8.29 2.78 -14.05
CA LEU A 35 8.61 3.57 -12.86
C LEU A 35 7.67 3.25 -11.69
N PRO A 36 6.33 3.19 -11.84
CA PRO A 36 5.43 2.82 -10.76
C PRO A 36 5.62 1.36 -10.33
N LEU A 37 5.93 0.46 -11.28
CA LEU A 37 6.23 -0.94 -10.97
C LEU A 37 7.48 -1.04 -10.10
N THR A 38 8.57 -0.41 -10.53
CA THR A 38 9.85 -0.43 -9.83
C THR A 38 9.73 0.24 -8.45
N ALA A 39 9.03 1.37 -8.36
CA ALA A 39 8.82 2.07 -7.10
C ALA A 39 7.97 1.27 -6.10
N MET A 40 6.92 0.58 -6.57
CA MET A 40 6.10 -0.29 -5.72
C MET A 40 6.88 -1.50 -5.21
N VAL A 41 7.62 -2.18 -6.09
CA VAL A 41 8.48 -3.32 -5.69
C VAL A 41 9.54 -2.86 -4.69
N ALA A 42 10.20 -1.72 -4.94
CA ALA A 42 11.19 -1.17 -4.03
C ALA A 42 10.59 -0.87 -2.64
N ILE A 43 9.38 -0.33 -2.57
CA ILE A 43 8.70 -0.06 -1.31
C ILE A 43 8.32 -1.33 -0.57
N GLU A 44 7.77 -2.34 -1.25
CA GLU A 44 7.46 -3.60 -0.59
C GLU A 44 8.74 -4.28 -0.07
N CYS A 45 9.82 -4.29 -0.86
CA CYS A 45 11.12 -4.77 -0.41
C CYS A 45 11.64 -4.01 0.82
N THR A 46 11.50 -2.70 0.80
CA THR A 46 12.01 -1.83 1.86
C THR A 46 11.18 -1.91 3.13
N ASN A 47 9.85 -2.01 3.03
CA ASN A 47 8.94 -2.26 4.17
C ASN A 47 9.21 -3.60 4.83
N VAL A 48 9.43 -4.65 4.03
CA VAL A 48 9.80 -5.98 4.54
C VAL A 48 11.18 -5.96 5.18
N GLY A 49 12.16 -5.33 4.53
CA GLY A 49 13.50 -5.15 5.07
C GLY A 49 13.49 -4.39 6.39
N LEU A 50 12.60 -3.40 6.53
CA LEU A 50 12.40 -2.68 7.79
C LEU A 50 11.88 -3.58 8.91
N ASN A 51 10.92 -4.47 8.62
CA ASN A 51 10.43 -5.43 9.61
C ASN A 51 11.54 -6.39 10.10
N VAL A 52 12.41 -6.80 9.17
CA VAL A 52 13.60 -7.62 9.44
C VAL A 52 14.61 -6.85 10.31
N LEU A 53 14.92 -5.60 9.95
CA LEU A 53 15.81 -4.73 10.72
C LEU A 53 15.25 -4.46 12.13
N PHE A 54 13.96 -4.20 12.24
CA PHE A 54 13.25 -4.05 13.50
C PHE A 54 13.40 -5.29 14.37
N LYS A 55 13.10 -6.49 13.83
CA LYS A 55 13.27 -7.76 14.56
C LYS A 55 14.70 -7.96 15.03
N LYS A 56 15.68 -7.59 14.21
CA LYS A 56 17.09 -7.65 14.58
C LYS A 56 17.44 -6.64 15.68
N ALA A 57 16.85 -5.45 15.66
CA ALA A 57 17.04 -4.44 16.70
C ALA A 57 16.41 -4.88 18.04
N THR A 58 15.19 -5.41 18.04
CA THR A 58 14.54 -5.89 19.26
C THR A 58 15.22 -7.12 19.85
N SER A 59 15.78 -8.01 19.02
CA SER A 59 16.62 -9.12 19.50
C SER A 59 17.86 -8.68 20.29
N LYS A 60 18.30 -7.42 20.11
CA LYS A 60 19.39 -6.79 20.88
C LYS A 60 18.90 -5.97 22.09
N GLY A 61 17.64 -6.10 22.47
CA GLY A 61 17.04 -5.44 23.63
C GLY A 61 16.40 -4.08 23.35
N MET A 62 16.17 -3.72 22.09
CA MET A 62 15.49 -2.46 21.77
C MET A 62 13.98 -2.56 22.06
N SER A 63 13.44 -1.60 22.80
CA SER A 63 11.99 -1.50 23.05
C SER A 63 11.22 -1.04 21.80
N TYR A 64 10.11 -1.73 21.50
CA TYR A 64 9.25 -1.38 20.36
C TYR A 64 8.50 -0.06 20.56
N PHE A 65 8.23 0.36 21.81
CA PHE A 65 7.64 1.67 22.08
C PHE A 65 8.57 2.79 21.65
N ILE A 66 9.85 2.69 22.02
CA ILE A 66 10.90 3.63 21.64
C ILE A 66 11.07 3.63 20.11
N PHE A 67 11.05 2.46 19.46
CA PHE A 67 11.10 2.35 18.00
C PHE A 67 9.99 3.16 17.31
N ILE A 68 8.76 2.99 17.78
CA ILE A 68 7.57 3.62 17.21
C ILE A 68 7.61 5.13 17.41
N THR A 69 7.97 5.60 18.62
CA THR A 69 8.08 7.03 18.92
C THR A 69 9.11 7.72 18.01
N TYR A 70 10.30 7.15 17.85
CA TYR A 70 11.30 7.72 16.95
C TYR A 70 10.88 7.66 15.47
N THR A 71 10.21 6.59 15.05
CA THR A 71 9.69 6.44 13.68
C THR A 71 8.71 7.58 13.34
N TYR A 72 7.73 7.83 14.22
CA TYR A 72 6.79 8.94 14.07
C TYR A 72 7.47 10.31 14.13
N ALA A 73 8.41 10.52 15.04
CA ALA A 73 9.12 11.79 15.18
C ALA A 73 9.97 12.11 13.93
N ILE A 74 10.76 11.15 13.45
CA ILE A 74 11.59 11.32 12.25
C ILE A 74 10.70 11.49 11.01
N GLY A 75 9.62 10.71 10.89
CA GLY A 75 8.65 10.85 9.80
C GLY A 75 8.00 12.24 9.79
N ALA A 76 7.60 12.75 10.95
CA ALA A 76 7.06 14.10 11.09
C ALA A 76 8.09 15.17 10.70
N LEU A 77 9.34 15.07 11.18
CA LEU A 77 10.41 16.02 10.86
C LEU A 77 10.75 16.03 9.36
N LEU A 78 10.81 14.86 8.73
CA LEU A 78 11.09 14.73 7.30
C LEU A 78 9.96 15.30 6.45
N LEU A 79 8.70 14.96 6.76
CA LEU A 79 7.54 15.49 6.04
C LEU A 79 7.36 17.00 6.28
N LEU A 80 7.69 17.49 7.48
CA LEU A 80 7.68 18.92 7.82
C LEU A 80 8.75 19.66 7.00
N SER A 81 9.96 19.11 6.93
CA SER A 81 11.06 19.66 6.13
C SER A 81 10.72 19.71 4.64
N LEU A 82 10.02 18.69 4.11
CA LEU A 82 9.54 18.69 2.72
C LEU A 82 8.38 19.67 2.47
N SER A 83 7.61 20.02 3.50
CA SER A 83 6.48 20.94 3.39
C SER A 83 6.90 22.42 3.38
N PHE A 84 8.03 22.77 4.00
CA PHE A 84 8.51 24.16 4.13
C PHE A 84 9.00 24.82 2.81
N PRO A 85 9.78 24.15 1.92
CA PRO A 85 10.32 24.76 0.71
C PRO A 85 9.34 24.80 -0.47
N PHE A 86 8.24 24.04 -0.42
CA PHE A 86 7.18 24.08 -1.41
C PHE A 86 5.92 24.71 -0.81
N PRO A 87 5.82 26.06 -0.74
CA PRO A 87 4.57 26.74 -0.42
C PRO A 87 3.57 26.45 -1.55
N SER A 88 2.91 25.30 -1.46
CA SER A 88 1.87 24.92 -2.39
C SER A 88 0.75 25.94 -2.24
N ARG A 89 0.30 26.50 -3.36
CA ARG A 89 -0.88 27.39 -3.48
C ARG A 89 -2.20 26.72 -3.05
N GLN A 90 -2.14 25.54 -2.46
CA GLN A 90 -3.27 24.87 -1.84
C GLN A 90 -3.63 25.66 -0.60
N VAL A 91 -4.70 26.46 -0.69
CA VAL A 91 -5.35 27.10 0.46
C VAL A 91 -5.50 26.02 1.52
N LEU A 92 -4.71 26.11 2.60
CA LEU A 92 -4.75 25.13 3.68
C LEU A 92 -6.20 25.14 4.17
N PRO A 93 -6.96 24.05 3.93
CA PRO A 93 -8.35 24.01 4.38
C PRO A 93 -8.34 24.28 5.88
N SER A 94 -9.16 25.24 6.30
CA SER A 94 -9.21 25.68 7.68
C SER A 94 -9.36 24.44 8.58
N LEU A 95 -8.42 24.27 9.52
CA LEU A 95 -8.43 23.16 10.46
C LEU A 95 -9.61 23.35 11.41
N ASN A 96 -10.78 22.90 10.97
CA ASN A 96 -11.97 22.85 11.80
C ASN A 96 -11.73 21.83 12.94
N PHE A 97 -12.20 22.15 14.15
CA PHE A 97 -12.07 21.26 15.31
C PHE A 97 -12.55 19.83 15.00
N HIS A 98 -13.66 19.69 14.26
CA HIS A 98 -14.21 18.40 13.85
C HIS A 98 -13.25 17.59 12.96
N LEU A 99 -12.54 18.27 12.04
CA LEU A 99 -11.56 17.63 11.18
C LEU A 99 -10.30 17.23 11.98
N GLY A 100 -9.82 18.12 12.86
CA GLY A 100 -8.70 17.82 13.75
C GLY A 100 -8.98 16.61 14.65
N PHE A 101 -10.18 16.52 15.21
CA PHE A 101 -10.60 15.36 16.02
C PHE A 101 -10.61 14.05 15.22
N ARG A 102 -11.10 14.06 13.97
CA ARG A 102 -11.08 12.88 13.09
C ARG A 102 -9.66 12.42 12.78
N ILE A 103 -8.75 13.36 12.47
CA ILE A 103 -7.34 13.05 12.20
C ILE A 103 -6.66 12.52 13.46
N PHE A 104 -6.96 13.09 14.63
CA PHE A 104 -6.45 12.60 15.91
C PHE A 104 -6.92 11.17 16.20
N LEU A 105 -8.21 10.87 16.02
CA LEU A 105 -8.73 9.50 16.16
C LEU A 105 -8.06 8.53 15.16
N PHE A 106 -7.82 8.97 13.93
CA PHE A 106 -7.10 8.18 12.94
C PHE A 106 -5.64 7.91 13.36
N GLY A 107 -4.96 8.93 13.91
CA GLY A 107 -3.63 8.79 14.52
C GLY A 107 -3.63 7.82 15.71
N LEU A 108 -4.64 7.89 16.58
CA LEU A 108 -4.79 7.01 17.74
C LEU A 108 -4.97 5.55 17.33
N ILE A 109 -5.90 5.28 16.41
CA ILE A 109 -6.13 3.93 15.85
C ILE A 109 -4.84 3.43 15.18
N GLY A 110 -4.17 4.29 14.41
CA GLY A 110 -2.90 3.98 13.75
C GLY A 110 -1.76 3.67 14.71
N PHE A 111 -1.68 4.37 15.85
CA PHE A 111 -0.67 4.11 16.87
C PHE A 111 -0.88 2.73 17.51
N PHE A 112 -2.08 2.43 18.00
CA PHE A 112 -2.39 1.12 18.59
C PHE A 112 -2.18 -0.01 17.58
N ALA A 113 -2.54 0.22 16.32
CA ALA A 113 -2.26 -0.69 15.22
C ALA A 113 -0.76 -0.99 15.06
N GLN A 114 0.09 0.04 15.07
CA GLN A 114 1.54 -0.11 14.97
C GLN A 114 2.15 -0.80 16.19
N VAL A 115 1.65 -0.51 17.39
CA VAL A 115 2.09 -1.21 18.62
C VAL A 115 1.82 -2.71 18.49
N CYS A 116 0.59 -3.10 18.13
CA CYS A 116 0.24 -4.50 17.90
C CYS A 116 1.06 -5.12 16.77
N ALA A 117 1.33 -4.36 15.70
CA ALA A 117 2.12 -4.78 14.56
C ALA A 117 3.56 -5.16 14.93
N TYR A 118 4.26 -4.25 15.62
CA TYR A 118 5.65 -4.44 15.99
C TYR A 118 5.80 -5.44 17.13
N LYS A 119 4.87 -5.44 18.10
CA LYS A 119 4.78 -6.50 19.12
C LYS A 119 4.60 -7.88 18.48
N ARG A 120 3.81 -8.02 17.41
CA ARG A 120 3.71 -9.28 16.66
C ARG A 120 5.07 -9.69 16.11
N ILE A 121 5.76 -8.82 15.39
CA ILE A 121 7.04 -9.16 14.76
C ILE A 121 8.05 -9.59 15.83
N ASP A 122 8.03 -8.92 16.98
CA ASP A 122 8.91 -9.26 18.10
C ASP A 122 8.65 -10.66 18.69
N TYR A 123 7.39 -11.10 18.82
CA TYR A 123 7.07 -12.47 19.24
C TYR A 123 7.12 -13.52 18.12
N SER A 124 7.11 -13.10 16.86
CA SER A 124 7.04 -14.00 15.70
C SER A 124 8.13 -13.69 14.68
N ASN A 125 7.84 -13.84 13.38
CA ASN A 125 8.75 -13.50 12.30
C ASN A 125 8.09 -12.54 11.29
N PRO A 126 8.89 -11.83 10.48
CA PRO A 126 8.37 -10.93 9.47
C PRO A 126 7.44 -11.61 8.45
N THR A 127 7.69 -12.88 8.09
CA THR A 127 6.87 -13.65 7.13
C THR A 127 5.43 -13.85 7.60
N LEU A 128 5.25 -14.20 8.88
CA LEU A 128 3.94 -14.38 9.51
C LEU A 128 3.23 -13.03 9.62
N ALA A 129 3.98 -11.95 9.90
CA ALA A 129 3.42 -10.60 9.90
C ALA A 129 2.88 -10.20 8.52
N SER A 130 3.63 -10.44 7.43
CA SER A 130 3.19 -10.22 6.04
C SER A 130 2.03 -11.13 5.63
N THR A 131 1.96 -12.35 6.17
CA THR A 131 0.84 -13.28 5.93
C THR A 131 -0.47 -12.69 6.46
N ILE A 132 -0.46 -12.17 7.69
CA ILE A 132 -1.66 -11.59 8.33
C ILE A 132 -2.12 -10.32 7.62
N SER A 133 -1.20 -9.45 7.18
CA SER A 133 -1.59 -8.23 6.46
C SER A 133 -2.30 -8.56 5.12
N ASN A 134 -1.90 -9.64 4.46
CA ASN A 134 -2.54 -10.12 3.23
C ASN A 134 -3.91 -10.79 3.44
N LEU A 135 -4.27 -11.16 4.67
CA LEU A 135 -5.64 -11.62 4.97
C LEU A 135 -6.65 -10.48 5.04
N SER A 136 -6.21 -9.22 5.03
CA SER A 136 -7.17 -8.15 5.25
C SER A 136 -8.28 -8.07 4.22
N PRO A 137 -8.07 -8.22 2.90
CA PRO A 137 -9.20 -8.17 1.97
C PRO A 137 -10.23 -9.26 2.27
N ALA A 138 -9.79 -10.43 2.75
CA ALA A 138 -10.68 -11.50 3.20
C ALA A 138 -11.47 -11.08 4.46
N PHE A 139 -10.82 -10.51 5.48
CA PHE A 139 -11.52 -10.01 6.68
C PHE A 139 -12.46 -8.84 6.36
N THR A 140 -12.02 -7.89 5.54
CA THR A 140 -12.83 -6.75 5.09
C THR A 140 -14.05 -7.24 4.32
N PHE A 141 -13.90 -8.25 3.47
CA PHE A 141 -15.02 -8.87 2.77
C PHE A 141 -15.99 -9.56 3.74
N ILE A 142 -15.51 -10.34 4.71
CA ILE A 142 -16.35 -10.97 5.74
C ILE A 142 -17.13 -9.91 6.52
N LEU A 143 -16.45 -8.87 7.00
CA LEU A 143 -17.11 -7.77 7.72
C LEU A 143 -18.14 -7.05 6.85
N ALA A 144 -17.83 -6.80 5.58
CA ALA A 144 -18.77 -6.17 4.64
C ALA A 144 -20.03 -7.03 4.42
N VAL A 145 -19.88 -8.36 4.40
CA VAL A 145 -21.02 -9.29 4.32
C VAL A 145 -21.82 -9.31 5.62
N LEU A 146 -21.15 -9.39 6.78
CA LEU A 146 -21.79 -9.40 8.10
C LEU A 146 -22.61 -8.13 8.37
N PHE A 147 -22.06 -6.95 8.04
CA PHE A 147 -22.76 -5.68 8.15
C PHE A 147 -23.76 -5.42 7.01
N ARG A 148 -23.98 -6.38 6.10
CA ARG A 148 -24.83 -6.25 4.91
C ARG A 148 -24.46 -5.08 3.99
N LEU A 149 -23.21 -4.62 4.05
CA LEU A 149 -22.65 -3.62 3.15
C LEU A 149 -22.38 -4.22 1.76
N GLU A 150 -22.16 -5.53 1.69
CA GLU A 150 -21.95 -6.28 0.46
C GLU A 150 -23.13 -7.24 0.20
N ARG A 151 -23.84 -7.06 -0.92
CA ARG A 151 -24.92 -7.99 -1.32
C ARG A 151 -24.36 -9.15 -2.12
N LEU A 152 -24.43 -10.35 -1.54
CA LEU A 152 -23.99 -11.57 -2.21
C LEU A 152 -25.11 -12.18 -3.05
N ALA A 153 -25.00 -12.07 -4.37
CA ALA A 153 -25.75 -12.91 -5.27
C ALA A 153 -24.99 -14.25 -5.40
N LEU A 154 -25.34 -15.26 -4.62
CA LEU A 154 -24.60 -16.54 -4.57
C LEU A 154 -24.49 -17.23 -5.94
N ARG A 155 -25.36 -16.91 -6.90
CA ARG A 155 -25.27 -17.46 -8.27
C ARG A 155 -24.35 -16.65 -9.20
N SER A 156 -23.92 -15.47 -8.78
CA SER A 156 -23.00 -14.61 -9.53
C SER A 156 -21.58 -15.13 -9.47
N SER A 157 -20.94 -15.26 -10.62
CA SER A 157 -19.53 -15.66 -10.72
C SER A 157 -18.58 -14.72 -9.95
N ILE A 158 -18.93 -13.43 -9.82
CA ILE A 158 -18.15 -12.48 -9.02
C ILE A 158 -18.25 -12.77 -7.52
N SER A 159 -19.46 -12.99 -7.02
CA SER A 159 -19.66 -13.29 -5.60
C SER A 159 -19.04 -14.63 -5.23
N GLN A 160 -19.14 -15.63 -6.10
CA GLN A 160 -18.47 -16.93 -5.94
C GLN A 160 -16.94 -16.78 -5.90
N ALA A 161 -16.35 -16.02 -6.81
CA ALA A 161 -14.90 -15.77 -6.81
C ALA A 161 -14.41 -15.13 -5.52
N LYS A 162 -15.17 -14.17 -4.95
CA LYS A 162 -14.82 -13.53 -3.67
C LYS A 162 -14.95 -14.48 -2.49
N ILE A 163 -16.00 -15.30 -2.45
CA ILE A 163 -16.19 -16.29 -1.38
C ILE A 163 -15.06 -17.33 -1.43
N MET A 164 -14.81 -17.94 -2.60
CA MET A 164 -13.73 -18.90 -2.78
C MET A 164 -12.36 -18.28 -2.49
N GLY A 165 -12.11 -17.05 -2.92
CA GLY A 165 -10.87 -16.34 -2.67
C GLY A 165 -10.65 -16.03 -1.18
N THR A 166 -11.73 -15.71 -0.45
CA THR A 166 -11.70 -15.50 1.00
C THR A 166 -11.37 -16.79 1.72
N ILE A 167 -12.03 -17.90 1.37
CA ILE A 167 -11.76 -19.24 1.93
C ILE A 167 -10.30 -19.62 1.67
N ALA A 168 -9.84 -19.52 0.41
CA ALA A 168 -8.47 -19.84 0.05
C ALA A 168 -7.45 -19.00 0.83
N SER A 169 -7.68 -17.69 0.99
CA SER A 169 -6.78 -16.81 1.75
C SER A 169 -6.66 -17.25 3.21
N ILE A 170 -7.79 -17.55 3.87
CA ILE A 170 -7.81 -18.03 5.26
C ILE A 170 -7.13 -19.39 5.38
N SER A 171 -7.44 -20.33 4.49
CA SER A 171 -6.78 -21.64 4.44
C SER A 171 -5.27 -21.51 4.26
N GLY A 172 -4.80 -20.63 3.38
CA GLY A 172 -3.38 -20.38 3.18
C GLY A 172 -2.68 -19.83 4.43
N ALA A 173 -3.32 -18.94 5.18
CA ALA A 173 -2.77 -18.48 6.46
C ALA A 173 -2.76 -19.56 7.54
N LEU A 174 -3.78 -20.43 7.57
CA LEU A 174 -3.79 -21.60 8.45
C LEU A 174 -2.63 -22.55 8.10
N VAL A 175 -2.30 -22.72 6.82
CA VAL A 175 -1.13 -23.50 6.39
C VAL A 175 0.18 -22.92 6.95
N VAL A 176 0.39 -21.59 6.93
CA VAL A 176 1.59 -20.96 7.54
C VAL A 176 1.73 -21.30 9.02
N VAL A 177 0.61 -21.37 9.74
CA VAL A 177 0.60 -21.59 11.19
C VAL A 177 0.69 -23.07 11.54
N LEU A 178 -0.07 -23.92 10.85
CA LEU A 178 -0.28 -25.33 11.22
C LEU A 178 0.66 -26.29 10.49
N TYR A 179 1.15 -25.92 9.31
CA TYR A 179 1.97 -26.79 8.48
C TYR A 179 3.33 -26.17 8.23
N LYS A 180 4.35 -26.69 8.91
CA LYS A 180 5.76 -26.35 8.63
C LYS A 180 6.32 -27.18 7.47
N GLY A 181 6.02 -28.47 7.41
CA GLY A 181 6.61 -29.37 6.41
C GLY A 181 8.15 -29.50 6.57
N PRO A 182 8.83 -30.14 5.61
CA PRO A 182 10.29 -30.29 5.62
C PRO A 182 11.01 -28.94 5.60
N GLN A 183 12.09 -28.83 6.37
CA GLN A 183 13.00 -27.69 6.29
C GLN A 183 13.77 -27.79 4.98
N VAL A 184 13.67 -26.75 4.15
CA VAL A 184 14.51 -26.64 2.95
C VAL A 184 15.91 -26.15 3.35
N PHE A 185 16.02 -25.40 4.47
CA PHE A 185 17.27 -24.97 5.13
C PHE A 185 17.08 -24.92 6.67
N SER A 186 18.09 -25.30 7.47
CA SER A 186 17.95 -25.65 8.90
C SER A 186 18.29 -24.56 9.91
N SER A 187 17.40 -24.30 10.90
CA SER A 187 17.65 -23.89 12.31
C SER A 187 16.32 -23.59 13.08
N PRO A 188 16.23 -23.60 14.44
CA PRO A 188 14.97 -23.85 15.16
C PRO A 188 14.21 -22.64 15.81
N SER A 189 12.87 -22.62 15.61
CA SER A 189 11.72 -22.21 16.51
C SER A 189 11.57 -20.77 17.11
N PRO A 190 10.42 -20.35 17.73
CA PRO A 190 8.99 -20.77 17.69
C PRO A 190 8.01 -19.59 17.37
N SER A 191 6.70 -19.82 17.53
CA SER A 191 5.55 -19.10 16.92
C SER A 191 4.44 -18.68 17.91
N SER A 192 3.81 -17.51 17.73
CA SER A 192 2.43 -17.20 18.18
C SER A 192 1.83 -15.94 17.50
N THR A 193 0.49 -15.88 17.46
CA THR A 193 -0.39 -15.04 16.62
C THR A 193 -0.88 -13.77 17.31
N LEU A 194 -1.06 -12.63 16.59
CA LEU A 194 -2.17 -11.65 16.75
C LEU A 194 -2.14 -10.46 15.75
N LEU A 195 -3.33 -9.94 15.43
CA LEU A 195 -3.82 -9.18 14.26
C LEU A 195 -3.20 -7.79 13.96
N GLN A 196 -3.17 -7.39 12.67
CA GLN A 196 -2.75 -6.06 12.17
C GLN A 196 -3.94 -5.49 11.41
N PRO A 197 -4.28 -4.21 11.60
CA PRO A 197 -5.24 -3.57 10.75
C PRO A 197 -4.56 -3.12 9.45
N SER A 198 -5.39 -3.03 8.43
CA SER A 198 -4.93 -2.87 7.07
C SER A 198 -5.12 -1.50 6.49
N TYR A 199 -4.34 -1.28 5.45
CA TYR A 199 -4.31 -0.09 4.61
C TYR A 199 -5.67 0.26 3.94
N SER A 200 -6.73 -0.51 4.20
CA SER A 200 -8.10 -0.23 3.73
C SER A 200 -8.71 1.04 4.35
N ASN A 201 -8.17 1.58 5.46
CA ASN A 201 -8.63 2.87 5.98
C ASN A 201 -8.02 4.07 5.23
N TRP A 202 -6.90 3.91 4.53
CA TRP A 202 -6.27 5.01 3.80
C TRP A 202 -7.08 5.43 2.58
N THR A 203 -7.73 4.48 1.90
CA THR A 203 -8.49 4.74 0.67
C THR A 203 -9.71 5.63 0.89
N HIS A 204 -10.36 5.58 2.06
CA HIS A 204 -11.51 6.45 2.37
C HIS A 204 -11.11 7.86 2.79
N VAL A 205 -9.90 8.04 3.33
CA VAL A 205 -9.36 9.37 3.66
C VAL A 205 -8.81 10.06 2.39
N MET A 206 -8.28 9.28 1.46
CA MET A 206 -7.69 9.75 0.19
C MET A 206 -8.70 10.25 -0.84
N GLU A 207 -9.99 9.99 -0.67
CA GLU A 207 -11.04 10.48 -1.59
C GLU A 207 -11.45 11.94 -1.29
N ILE A 208 -11.03 12.51 -0.15
CA ILE A 208 -11.53 13.80 0.36
C ILE A 208 -10.44 14.90 0.32
N TYR A 209 -9.15 14.58 0.16
CA TYR A 209 -8.06 15.56 0.29
C TYR A 209 -6.97 15.47 -0.80
N PRO A 210 -6.71 16.54 -1.57
CA PRO A 210 -5.60 16.61 -2.53
C PRO A 210 -4.26 17.02 -1.90
N ALA A 211 -4.10 16.88 -0.57
CA ALA A 211 -2.87 17.19 0.16
C ALA A 211 -2.41 15.99 1.00
N GLU A 212 -2.02 14.91 0.31
CA GLU A 212 -1.52 13.66 0.90
C GLU A 212 -0.39 13.90 1.91
N LEU A 213 0.52 14.83 1.59
CA LEU A 213 1.63 15.24 2.43
C LEU A 213 1.15 15.81 3.77
N LEU A 214 0.07 16.59 3.75
CA LEU A 214 -0.49 17.24 4.93
C LEU A 214 -1.20 16.22 5.83
N VAL A 215 -1.97 15.29 5.25
CA VAL A 215 -2.61 14.21 6.00
C VAL A 215 -1.57 13.29 6.63
N ALA A 216 -0.52 12.92 5.88
CA ALA A 216 0.58 12.14 6.41
C ALA A 216 1.35 12.89 7.51
N LEU A 217 1.59 14.20 7.32
CA LEU A 217 2.25 15.04 8.33
C LEU A 217 1.44 15.08 9.63
N PHE A 218 0.14 15.39 9.56
CA PHE A 218 -0.71 15.41 10.75
C PHE A 218 -0.83 14.03 11.40
N TYR A 219 -0.93 12.95 10.61
CA TYR A 219 -0.92 11.59 11.13
C TYR A 219 0.35 11.29 11.92
N ASN A 220 1.52 11.67 11.41
CA ASN A 220 2.79 11.46 12.11
C ASN A 220 2.94 12.36 13.34
N ILE A 221 2.46 13.60 13.30
CA ILE A 221 2.45 14.50 14.45
C ILE A 221 1.55 13.94 15.56
N CYS A 222 0.31 13.55 15.24
CA CYS A 222 -0.59 12.92 16.21
C CYS A 222 0.02 11.62 16.76
N GLY A 223 0.61 10.79 15.90
CA GLY A 223 1.33 9.58 16.29
C GLY A 223 2.47 9.86 17.27
N ALA A 224 3.30 10.89 17.01
CA ALA A 224 4.39 11.30 17.89
C ALA A 224 3.89 11.82 19.25
N ILE A 225 2.83 12.65 19.24
CA ILE A 225 2.21 13.19 20.47
C ILE A 225 1.62 12.07 21.34
N ILE A 226 1.01 11.05 20.73
CA ILE A 226 0.41 9.93 21.47
C ILE A 226 1.49 8.94 21.93
N SER A 227 2.46 8.64 21.07
CA SER A 227 3.51 7.66 21.36
C SER A 227 4.50 8.14 22.42
N ALA A 228 4.85 9.43 22.46
CA ALA A 228 5.83 9.95 23.41
C ALA A 228 5.46 9.69 24.88
N PRO A 229 4.25 10.05 25.39
CA PRO A 229 3.83 9.72 26.75
C PRO A 229 3.81 8.22 27.00
N VAL A 230 3.29 7.42 26.06
CA VAL A 230 3.21 5.96 26.21
C VAL A 230 4.60 5.35 26.33
N SER A 231 5.56 5.79 25.51
CA SER A 231 6.95 5.33 25.59
C SER A 231 7.65 5.78 26.87
N LEU A 232 7.37 6.99 27.38
CA LEU A 232 7.94 7.48 28.64
C LEU A 232 7.41 6.70 29.85
N ILE A 233 6.14 6.29 29.81
CA ILE A 233 5.54 5.46 30.86
C ILE A 233 6.05 4.01 30.77
N ALA A 234 6.18 3.47 29.56
CA ALA A 234 6.63 2.09 29.36
C ALA A 234 8.13 1.90 29.62
N GLU A 235 8.94 2.89 29.28
CA GLU A 235 10.41 2.89 29.40
C GLU A 235 10.84 4.14 30.16
N SER A 236 10.64 4.13 31.48
CA SER A 236 10.92 5.27 32.36
C SER A 236 12.40 5.56 32.54
N GLU A 237 13.27 4.58 32.27
CA GLU A 237 14.72 4.72 32.37
C GLU A 237 15.29 5.45 31.15
N LEU A 238 15.87 6.64 31.35
CA LEU A 238 16.54 7.43 30.30
C LEU A 238 17.67 6.67 29.60
N SER A 239 18.24 5.64 30.25
CA SER A 239 19.24 4.76 29.65
C SER A 239 18.67 3.90 28.49
N SER A 240 17.39 3.54 28.53
CA SER A 240 16.69 2.83 27.44
C SER A 240 16.51 3.70 26.19
N TRP A 241 16.45 5.03 26.35
CA TRP A 241 16.33 6.00 25.27
C TRP A 241 17.65 6.28 24.55
N MET A 242 18.77 5.90 25.19
CA MET A 242 20.09 6.09 24.61
C MET A 242 20.35 4.99 23.56
N LEU A 243 19.94 5.27 22.32
CA LEU A 243 20.21 4.42 21.16
C LEU A 243 21.74 4.25 21.00
N ARG A 244 22.28 3.14 21.49
CA ARG A 244 23.68 2.77 21.24
C ARG A 244 23.88 2.66 19.71
N PRO A 245 25.01 3.17 19.14
CA PRO A 245 25.30 3.06 17.71
C PRO A 245 25.40 1.58 17.33
N SER A 246 24.28 1.06 16.84
CA SER A 246 24.01 -0.35 16.60
C SER A 246 22.89 -0.43 15.56
N VAL A 247 22.52 -1.65 15.18
CA VAL A 247 21.42 -1.93 14.22
C VAL A 247 20.14 -1.15 14.54
N ALA A 248 19.90 -0.81 15.82
CA ALA A 248 18.79 0.03 16.28
C ALA A 248 18.73 1.42 15.65
N VAL A 249 19.86 2.15 15.59
CA VAL A 249 19.90 3.51 15.01
C VAL A 249 19.57 3.47 13.52
N ILE A 250 20.17 2.51 12.79
CA ILE A 250 19.92 2.32 11.36
C ILE A 250 18.45 1.96 11.14
N ALA A 251 17.89 1.02 11.92
CA ALA A 251 16.50 0.61 11.80
C ALA A 251 15.54 1.78 12.02
N VAL A 252 15.79 2.62 13.03
CA VAL A 252 14.97 3.79 13.35
C VAL A 252 15.03 4.87 12.26
N LEU A 253 16.24 5.21 11.80
CA LEU A 253 16.43 6.19 10.74
C LEU A 253 15.77 5.72 9.43
N CYS A 254 16.01 4.46 9.05
CA CYS A 254 15.35 3.87 7.89
C CYS A 254 13.82 3.88 8.07
N SER A 255 13.30 3.53 9.25
CA SER A 255 11.86 3.48 9.53
C SER A 255 11.16 4.80 9.23
N GLY A 256 11.66 5.90 9.82
CA GLY A 256 11.06 7.22 9.64
C GLY A 256 11.12 7.71 8.19
N VAL A 257 12.26 7.48 7.50
CA VAL A 257 12.44 7.84 6.08
C VAL A 257 11.49 7.05 5.19
N ILE A 258 11.43 5.73 5.39
CA ILE A 258 10.59 4.81 4.62
C ILE A 258 9.11 5.13 4.85
N GLN A 259 8.69 5.40 6.08
CA GLN A 259 7.30 5.75 6.40
C GLN A 259 6.85 7.03 5.68
N GLY A 260 7.70 8.05 5.66
CA GLY A 260 7.45 9.30 4.93
C GLY A 260 7.35 9.06 3.41
N PHE A 261 8.36 8.41 2.83
CA PHE A 261 8.44 8.21 1.38
C PHE A 261 7.38 7.22 0.85
N SER A 262 7.08 6.16 1.60
CA SER A 262 6.11 5.14 1.19
C SER A 262 4.72 5.74 1.01
N SER A 263 4.35 6.70 1.85
CA SER A 263 3.06 7.39 1.76
C SER A 263 2.92 8.11 0.41
N PHE A 264 3.98 8.76 -0.08
CA PHE A 264 3.98 9.46 -1.36
C PHE A 264 3.82 8.51 -2.55
N VAL A 265 4.58 7.42 -2.60
CA VAL A 265 4.53 6.50 -3.74
C VAL A 265 3.23 5.68 -3.74
N ILE A 266 2.72 5.28 -2.56
CA ILE A 266 1.42 4.62 -2.46
C ILE A 266 0.34 5.54 -3.03
N ALA A 267 0.36 6.81 -2.64
CA ALA A 267 -0.65 7.77 -3.06
C ALA A 267 -0.50 8.16 -4.55
N TRP A 268 0.73 8.37 -5.02
CA TRP A 268 1.04 8.54 -6.45
C TRP A 268 0.55 7.34 -7.28
N GLY A 269 0.83 6.12 -6.83
CA GLY A 269 0.35 4.90 -7.48
C GLY A 269 -1.17 4.76 -7.45
N LEU A 270 -1.82 5.23 -6.38
CA LEU A 270 -3.28 5.25 -6.24
C LEU A 270 -3.89 6.17 -7.30
N HIS A 271 -3.33 7.37 -7.46
CA HIS A 271 -3.81 8.32 -8.46
C HIS A 271 -3.53 7.88 -9.89
N LEU A 272 -2.38 7.24 -10.15
CA LEU A 272 -1.97 6.86 -11.49
C LEU A 272 -2.70 5.60 -12.00
N LYS A 273 -2.80 4.56 -11.16
CA LYS A 273 -3.30 3.23 -11.57
C LYS A 273 -4.46 2.70 -10.73
N GLY A 274 -4.85 3.40 -9.67
CA GLY A 274 -5.96 3.01 -8.80
C GLY A 274 -5.56 2.05 -7.67
N PRO A 275 -6.49 1.79 -6.73
CA PRO A 275 -6.22 1.01 -5.52
C PRO A 275 -5.94 -0.46 -5.80
N VAL A 276 -6.51 -1.01 -6.87
CA VAL A 276 -6.31 -2.40 -7.31
C VAL A 276 -4.85 -2.63 -7.68
N TYR A 277 -4.20 -1.67 -8.34
CA TYR A 277 -2.80 -1.78 -8.71
C TYR A 277 -1.88 -1.92 -7.50
N ILE A 278 -2.10 -1.10 -6.46
CA ILE A 278 -1.32 -1.16 -5.22
C ILE A 278 -1.50 -2.51 -4.53
N ALA A 279 -2.74 -3.01 -4.50
CA ALA A 279 -3.07 -4.26 -3.83
C ALA A 279 -2.32 -5.47 -4.42
N ILE A 280 -2.07 -5.49 -5.73
CA ILE A 280 -1.38 -6.60 -6.42
C ILE A 280 0.03 -6.87 -5.85
N PHE A 281 0.70 -5.86 -5.32
CA PHE A 281 2.04 -6.04 -4.74
C PHE A 281 2.04 -6.65 -3.33
N LYS A 282 0.87 -6.72 -2.66
CA LYS A 282 0.80 -7.16 -1.27
C LYS A 282 1.12 -8.65 -1.08
N PRO A 283 0.61 -9.61 -1.88
CA PRO A 283 1.03 -11.00 -1.75
C PRO A 283 2.51 -11.23 -2.04
N VAL A 284 3.10 -10.42 -2.92
CA VAL A 284 4.54 -10.45 -3.25
C VAL A 284 5.39 -10.15 -2.00
N SER A 285 4.91 -9.30 -1.09
CA SER A 285 5.60 -8.99 0.18
C SER A 285 5.82 -10.23 1.07
N ILE A 286 4.99 -11.29 0.96
CA ILE A 286 5.19 -12.53 1.73
C ILE A 286 6.41 -13.28 1.24
N ALA A 287 6.57 -13.41 -0.08
CA ALA A 287 7.73 -14.06 -0.69
C ALA A 287 9.01 -13.30 -0.37
N ILE A 288 8.98 -11.96 -0.48
CA ILE A 288 10.12 -11.11 -0.11
C ILE A 288 10.43 -11.26 1.38
N ALA A 289 9.43 -11.33 2.25
CA ALA A 289 9.61 -11.49 3.69
C ALA A 289 10.23 -12.84 4.06
N ALA A 290 9.79 -13.92 3.43
CA ALA A 290 10.41 -15.23 3.61
C ALA A 290 11.89 -15.19 3.22
N PHE A 291 12.21 -14.65 2.04
CA PHE A 291 13.59 -14.56 1.54
C PHE A 291 14.49 -13.66 2.41
N MET A 292 14.01 -12.46 2.76
CA MET A 292 14.76 -11.51 3.58
C MET A 292 14.95 -12.02 5.01
N SER A 293 13.93 -12.66 5.61
CA SER A 293 14.07 -13.24 6.95
C SER A 293 15.09 -14.39 6.95
N ALA A 294 15.07 -15.24 5.91
CA ALA A 294 16.04 -16.32 5.79
C ALA A 294 17.49 -15.82 5.71
N ILE A 295 17.75 -14.76 4.93
CA ILE A 295 19.11 -14.22 4.76
C ILE A 295 19.59 -13.44 5.99
N PHE A 296 18.76 -12.55 6.54
CA PHE A 296 19.20 -11.58 7.54
C PHE A 296 19.02 -12.02 8.99
N LEU A 297 18.03 -12.89 9.27
CA LEU A 297 17.79 -13.49 10.59
C LEU A 297 18.31 -14.93 10.67
N GLY A 298 18.53 -15.60 9.52
CA GLY A 298 18.87 -17.02 9.49
C GLY A 298 17.65 -17.93 9.69
N ASP A 299 16.44 -17.43 9.46
CA ASP A 299 15.20 -18.20 9.65
C ASP A 299 15.12 -19.36 8.64
N SER A 300 14.75 -20.55 9.14
CA SER A 300 14.51 -21.72 8.28
C SER A 300 13.30 -21.51 7.37
N LEU A 301 13.50 -21.70 6.06
CA LEU A 301 12.41 -21.72 5.09
C LEU A 301 11.72 -23.07 5.10
N TYR A 302 10.46 -23.04 5.49
CA TYR A 302 9.57 -24.19 5.60
C TYR A 302 8.75 -24.35 4.32
N LEU A 303 8.61 -25.59 3.84
CA LEU A 303 7.78 -25.89 2.66
C LEU A 303 6.35 -25.34 2.79
N GLY A 304 5.80 -25.36 4.01
CA GLY A 304 4.48 -24.81 4.27
C GLY A 304 4.35 -23.31 4.01
N SER A 305 5.41 -22.52 4.19
CA SER A 305 5.39 -21.10 3.83
C SER A 305 5.32 -20.89 2.32
N ILE A 306 5.99 -21.74 1.53
CA ILE A 306 5.94 -21.68 0.05
C ILE A 306 4.53 -22.03 -0.45
N ILE A 307 3.97 -23.12 0.06
CA ILE A 307 2.60 -23.56 -0.28
C ILE A 307 1.59 -22.47 0.11
N ALA A 308 1.74 -21.88 1.28
CA ALA A 308 0.88 -20.80 1.73
C ALA A 308 0.97 -19.55 0.86
N VAL A 309 2.16 -19.13 0.41
CA VAL A 309 2.32 -17.99 -0.51
C VAL A 309 1.49 -18.20 -1.78
N ILE A 310 1.52 -19.41 -2.35
CA ILE A 310 0.76 -19.75 -3.55
C ILE A 310 -0.74 -19.64 -3.27
N ILE A 311 -1.22 -20.30 -2.21
CA ILE A 311 -2.65 -20.32 -1.85
C ILE A 311 -3.17 -18.92 -1.52
N ILE A 312 -2.43 -18.14 -0.72
CA ILE A 312 -2.80 -16.77 -0.34
C ILE A 312 -2.80 -15.87 -1.56
N SER A 313 -1.82 -15.98 -2.47
CA SER A 313 -1.79 -15.19 -3.69
C SER A 313 -3.02 -15.46 -4.56
N ILE A 314 -3.35 -16.73 -4.79
CA ILE A 314 -4.55 -17.12 -5.56
C ILE A 314 -5.81 -16.57 -4.90
N GLY A 315 -5.96 -16.74 -3.58
CA GLY A 315 -7.12 -16.27 -2.84
C GLY A 315 -7.29 -14.74 -2.87
N PHE A 316 -6.19 -14.03 -2.63
CA PHE A 316 -6.13 -12.57 -2.67
C PHE A 316 -6.51 -12.03 -4.05
N TYR A 317 -5.91 -12.58 -5.12
CA TYR A 317 -6.19 -12.15 -6.49
C TYR A 317 -7.63 -12.45 -6.90
N ALA A 318 -8.22 -13.56 -6.46
CA ALA A 318 -9.64 -13.84 -6.71
C ALA A 318 -10.57 -12.81 -6.07
N VAL A 319 -10.30 -12.38 -4.83
CA VAL A 319 -11.08 -11.32 -4.15
C VAL A 319 -10.94 -9.99 -4.86
N ILE A 320 -9.70 -9.59 -5.18
CA ILE A 320 -9.40 -8.32 -5.86
C ILE A 320 -10.02 -8.29 -7.26
N TRP A 321 -9.89 -9.37 -8.03
CA TRP A 321 -10.53 -9.51 -9.34
C TRP A 321 -12.06 -9.33 -9.24
N GLY A 322 -12.68 -9.94 -8.22
CA GLY A 322 -14.10 -9.77 -7.96
C GLY A 322 -14.48 -8.31 -7.67
N LYS A 323 -13.69 -7.59 -6.88
CA LYS A 323 -13.93 -6.16 -6.59
C LYS A 323 -13.68 -5.27 -7.81
N ALA A 324 -12.65 -5.54 -8.60
CA ALA A 324 -12.36 -4.81 -9.83
C ALA A 324 -13.53 -4.92 -10.84
N LYS A 325 -14.05 -6.14 -11.03
CA LYS A 325 -15.14 -6.39 -11.99
C LYS A 325 -16.47 -5.77 -11.56
N GLU A 326 -16.69 -5.58 -10.26
CA GLU A 326 -17.83 -4.81 -9.75
C GLU A 326 -17.70 -3.30 -10.01
N ALA A 327 -16.50 -2.75 -9.83
CA ALA A 327 -16.24 -1.35 -10.15
C ALA A 327 -16.49 -1.08 -11.63
N GLU A 328 -16.03 -1.97 -12.52
CA GLU A 328 -16.31 -1.89 -13.96
C GLU A 328 -17.82 -1.89 -14.27
N ARG A 329 -18.58 -2.82 -13.68
CA ARG A 329 -20.05 -2.93 -13.87
C ARG A 329 -20.80 -1.69 -13.39
N THR A 330 -20.36 -1.11 -12.26
CA THR A 330 -20.97 0.11 -11.71
C THR A 330 -20.71 1.30 -12.64
N THR A 331 -19.49 1.40 -13.18
CA THR A 331 -19.09 2.46 -14.11
C THR A 331 -19.80 2.33 -15.46
N SER A 332 -19.95 1.12 -16.00
CA SER A 332 -20.69 0.88 -17.24
C SER A 332 -22.18 1.17 -17.07
N SER A 333 -22.78 0.75 -15.95
CA SER A 333 -24.19 1.00 -15.64
C SER A 333 -24.49 2.50 -15.50
N SER A 334 -23.55 3.31 -15.00
CA SER A 334 -23.72 4.77 -14.90
C SER A 334 -23.58 5.51 -16.25
N LYS A 335 -22.77 4.99 -17.18
CA LYS A 335 -22.61 5.57 -18.53
C LYS A 335 -23.80 5.31 -19.47
N VAL A 336 -24.49 4.19 -19.31
CA VAL A 336 -25.64 3.80 -20.16
C VAL A 336 -26.84 4.78 -20.08
N PRO A 337 -27.25 5.29 -18.89
CA PRO A 337 -28.25 6.33 -18.77
C PRO A 337 -27.83 7.64 -19.44
N LEU A 338 -26.57 8.05 -19.30
CA LEU A 338 -26.05 9.30 -19.88
C LEU A 338 -26.02 9.25 -21.41
N LEU A 339 -25.59 8.13 -22.00
CA LEU A 339 -25.62 7.91 -23.44
C LEU A 339 -27.05 7.98 -23.99
N LYS A 340 -28.01 7.30 -23.36
CA LYS A 340 -29.42 7.35 -23.77
C LYS A 340 -30.03 8.75 -23.69
N VAL A 341 -29.66 9.54 -22.66
CA VAL A 341 -30.12 10.93 -22.51
C VAL A 341 -29.52 11.82 -23.60
N GLU A 342 -28.24 11.63 -23.93
CA GLU A 342 -27.58 12.40 -24.98
C GLU A 342 -28.11 12.04 -26.38
N ASP A 343 -28.35 10.76 -26.66
CA ASP A 343 -28.99 10.31 -27.91
C ASP A 343 -30.40 10.88 -28.08
N ALA A 344 -31.18 10.93 -26.99
CA ALA A 344 -32.51 11.54 -27.00
C ALA A 344 -32.45 13.07 -27.22
N ARG A 345 -31.41 13.75 -26.71
CA ARG A 345 -31.18 15.18 -26.96
C ARG A 345 -30.78 15.44 -28.41
N ILE A 346 -29.89 14.62 -28.97
CA ILE A 346 -29.46 14.72 -30.38
C ILE A 346 -30.65 14.47 -31.30
N SER A 347 -31.45 13.43 -31.05
CA SER A 347 -32.67 13.15 -31.81
C SER A 347 -33.66 14.31 -31.77
N LYS A 348 -33.93 14.89 -30.60
CA LYS A 348 -34.78 16.09 -30.46
C LYS A 348 -34.21 17.31 -31.18
N ARG A 349 -32.88 17.49 -31.16
CA ARG A 349 -32.21 18.60 -31.87
C ARG A 349 -32.36 18.44 -33.38
N ASN A 350 -32.16 17.23 -33.91
CA ASN A 350 -32.30 16.94 -35.34
C ASN A 350 -33.75 17.11 -35.82
N ALA A 351 -34.73 16.67 -35.03
CA ALA A 351 -36.15 16.88 -35.34
C ALA A 351 -36.55 18.37 -35.38
N ARG A 352 -35.94 19.22 -34.54
CA ARG A 352 -36.16 20.68 -34.60
C ARG A 352 -35.53 21.32 -35.84
N ILE A 353 -34.39 20.82 -36.30
CA ILE A 353 -33.71 21.30 -37.50
C ILE A 353 -34.52 20.92 -38.76
N LEU A 354 -35.05 19.70 -38.80
CA LEU A 354 -35.92 19.21 -39.88
C LEU A 354 -37.25 19.97 -39.99
N LYS A 355 -37.80 20.50 -38.89
CA LYS A 355 -39.00 21.35 -38.91
C LYS A 355 -38.76 22.81 -39.31
N ARG A 356 -37.50 23.23 -39.45
CA ARG A 356 -37.10 24.60 -39.84
C ARG A 356 -36.66 24.71 -41.30
N LYS A 357 -36.56 23.58 -42.00
CA LYS A 357 -36.53 23.50 -43.46
C LYS A 357 -37.93 23.16 -43.95
#